data_AF-A0A2T6FG15-F1
#
_entry.id   AF-A0A2T6FG15-F1
#
_cell.length_a   1.000
_cell.length_b   1.000
_cell.length_c   1.000
_cell.angle_alpha   90.00
_cell.angle_beta   90.00
_cell.angle_gamma   90.00
#
_symmetry.space_group_name_H-M   'P 1'
#
loop_
_entity.id
_entity.type
_entity.pdbx_description
1 polymer ?
#
loop_
_entity_poly.entity_id
_entity_poly.type
_entity_poly.pdbx_seq_one_letter_code
_entity_poly.pdbx_strand_id
1 'polypeptide(L)'
;MMIKVINIPVKKLPIPFGEAHLVLRGIGESRAKEIIRHTKAKIILADAGLDFELVNFRNYYDIFKNEITPRICSDLECIELSRYPGNYCYVLSEWLCEKGEIIILAERYH
;
A
#
# COMPACT_ATOMS: atom_id res chain seq x y z
N MET A 1 4.23 -2.36 20.70
CA MET A 1 2.84 -2.86 20.76
C MET A 1 2.70 -3.93 19.68
N MET A 2 2.13 -5.09 19.98
CA MET A 2 1.83 -6.10 18.96
C MET A 2 0.40 -5.92 18.50
N ILE A 3 0.19 -5.81 17.20
CA ILE A 3 -1.14 -5.68 16.61
C ILE A 3 -1.47 -6.95 15.86
N LYS A 4 -2.56 -7.60 16.27
CA LYS A 4 -3.14 -8.69 15.49
C LYS A 4 -4.04 -8.08 14.43
N VAL A 5 -3.63 -8.16 13.17
CA VAL A 5 -4.42 -7.62 12.05
C VAL A 5 -5.66 -8.52 11.86
N ILE A 6 -6.84 -8.01 12.24
CA ILE A 6 -8.12 -8.66 11.94
C ILE A 6 -8.41 -8.39 10.47
N ASN A 7 -8.22 -9.40 9.65
CA ASN A 7 -8.31 -9.31 8.20
C ASN A 7 -9.79 -9.32 7.77
N ILE A 8 -10.38 -8.15 7.55
CA ILE A 8 -11.64 -8.04 6.82
C ILE A 8 -11.25 -7.83 5.35
N PRO A 9 -11.38 -8.83 4.47
CA PRO A 9 -10.91 -8.70 3.10
C PRO A 9 -11.74 -7.66 2.37
N VAL A 10 -11.17 -6.46 2.21
CA VAL A 10 -11.68 -5.48 1.25
C VAL A 10 -11.42 -6.08 -0.13
N LYS A 11 -12.46 -6.61 -0.76
CA LYS A 11 -12.37 -7.20 -2.12
C LYS A 11 -12.53 -6.16 -3.22
N LYS A 12 -13.06 -4.99 -2.86
CA LYS A 12 -13.41 -3.88 -3.73
C LYS A 12 -12.98 -2.59 -3.06
N LEU A 13 -12.16 -1.80 -3.73
CA LEU A 13 -11.73 -0.50 -3.25
C LEU A 13 -12.44 0.58 -4.09
N PRO A 14 -13.33 1.38 -3.50
CA PRO A 14 -13.83 2.57 -4.17
C PRO A 14 -12.68 3.58 -4.24
N ILE A 15 -12.22 3.87 -5.46
CA ILE A 15 -11.15 4.83 -5.72
C ILE A 15 -11.72 6.03 -6.45
N PRO A 16 -11.04 7.21 -6.44
CA PRO A 16 -11.54 8.42 -7.11
C PRO A 16 -11.85 8.30 -8.61
N PHE A 17 -11.45 7.19 -9.25
CA PHE A 17 -11.57 6.97 -10.69
C PHE A 17 -12.36 5.70 -11.06
N GLY A 18 -13.01 5.03 -10.10
CA GLY A 18 -13.81 3.82 -10.33
C GLY A 18 -13.72 2.79 -9.21
N GLU A 19 -13.86 1.52 -9.58
CA GLU A 19 -13.66 0.38 -8.67
C GLU A 19 -12.34 -0.33 -9.02
N ALA A 20 -11.63 -0.77 -7.99
CA ALA A 20 -10.47 -1.64 -8.15
C ALA A 20 -10.68 -2.97 -7.41
N HIS A 21 -10.18 -4.04 -8.00
CA HIS A 21 -10.22 -5.37 -7.43
C HIS A 21 -8.85 -5.77 -6.91
N LEU A 22 -8.83 -6.42 -5.75
CA LEU A 22 -7.60 -6.91 -5.15
C LEU A 22 -7.00 -8.01 -6.03
N VAL A 23 -5.74 -7.85 -6.43
CA VAL A 23 -4.94 -8.88 -7.11
C VAL A 23 -4.16 -9.67 -6.08
N LEU A 24 -3.37 -8.96 -5.26
CA LEU A 24 -2.48 -9.58 -4.28
C LEU A 24 -2.29 -8.66 -3.07
N ARG A 25 -2.38 -9.20 -1.86
CA ARG A 25 -2.06 -8.50 -0.61
C ARG A 25 -0.70 -8.94 -0.09
N GLY A 26 0.02 -8.03 0.58
CA GLY A 26 1.33 -8.30 1.13
C GLY A 26 2.43 -8.32 0.09
N ILE A 27 2.33 -7.48 -0.94
CA ILE A 27 3.40 -7.39 -1.93
C ILE A 27 4.65 -6.81 -1.26
N GLY A 28 5.79 -7.49 -1.43
CA GLY A 28 7.06 -6.99 -0.94
C GLY A 28 7.62 -5.86 -1.80
N GLU A 29 8.70 -5.25 -1.32
CA GLU A 29 9.40 -4.16 -2.00
C GLU A 29 9.76 -4.50 -3.46
N SER A 30 10.24 -5.71 -3.72
CA SER A 30 10.63 -6.15 -5.07
C SER A 30 9.46 -6.09 -6.07
N ARG A 31 8.28 -6.59 -5.66
CA ARG A 31 7.06 -6.58 -6.50
C ARG A 31 6.53 -5.16 -6.68
N ALA A 32 6.51 -4.37 -5.62
CA ALA A 32 6.10 -2.97 -5.70
C ALA A 32 7.01 -2.16 -6.64
N LYS A 33 8.34 -2.37 -6.60
CA LYS A 33 9.29 -1.76 -7.53
C LYS A 33 9.08 -2.20 -8.98
N GLU A 34 8.77 -3.47 -9.21
CA GLU A 34 8.44 -4.00 -10.54
C GLU A 34 7.22 -3.26 -11.11
N ILE A 35 6.14 -3.19 -10.34
CA ILE A 35 4.91 -2.49 -10.73
C ILE A 35 5.21 -1.02 -11.05
N ILE A 36 5.92 -0.31 -10.16
CA ILE A 36 6.28 1.10 -10.33
C ILE A 36 7.14 1.33 -11.59
N ARG A 37 8.07 0.43 -11.91
CA ARG A 37 8.97 0.59 -13.06
C ARG A 37 8.32 0.29 -14.40
N HIS A 38 7.45 -0.72 -14.44
CA HIS A 38 6.92 -1.26 -15.69
C HIS A 38 5.52 -0.76 -16.03
N THR A 39 4.87 -0.06 -15.11
CA THR A 39 3.49 0.38 -15.26
C THR A 39 3.36 1.83 -14.83
N LYS A 40 2.32 2.53 -15.30
CA LYS A 40 1.93 3.85 -14.77
C LYS A 40 1.12 3.68 -13.48
N ALA A 41 1.62 2.87 -12.55
CA ALA A 41 0.87 2.56 -11.34
C ALA A 41 0.62 3.81 -10.51
N LYS A 42 -0.58 3.88 -9.93
CA LYS A 42 -0.95 4.89 -8.94
C LYS A 42 -0.67 4.33 -7.55
N ILE A 43 -0.11 5.14 -6.67
CA ILE A 43 0.05 4.79 -5.26
C ILE A 43 -1.04 5.51 -4.48
N ILE A 44 -1.79 4.77 -3.68
CA ILE A 44 -2.78 5.30 -2.74
C ILE A 44 -2.28 5.02 -1.33
N LEU A 45 -2.17 6.05 -0.51
CA LEU A 45 -1.95 5.89 0.93
C LEU A 45 -3.31 5.77 1.61
N ALA A 46 -3.44 4.80 2.50
CA ALA A 46 -4.60 4.61 3.34
C ALA A 46 -4.16 4.60 4.80
N ASP A 47 -4.79 5.43 5.63
CA ASP A 47 -4.53 5.50 7.07
C ASP A 47 -5.87 5.48 7.81
N ALA A 48 -5.93 4.77 8.92
CA ALA A 48 -7.18 4.57 9.64
C ALA A 48 -7.74 5.92 10.14
N GLY A 49 -8.95 6.26 9.70
CA GLY A 49 -9.60 7.53 10.05
C GLY A 49 -9.23 8.72 9.17
N LEU A 50 -8.41 8.53 8.13
CA LEU A 50 -8.11 9.53 7.11
C LEU A 50 -8.73 9.14 5.76
N ASP A 51 -8.97 10.14 4.92
CA ASP A 51 -9.34 9.93 3.53
C ASP A 51 -8.17 9.32 2.74
N PHE A 52 -8.49 8.58 1.67
CA PHE A 52 -7.47 8.04 0.78
C PHE A 52 -6.67 9.15 0.11
N GLU A 53 -5.35 9.12 0.26
CA GLU A 53 -4.46 10.08 -0.37
C GLU A 53 -3.86 9.48 -1.65
N LEU A 54 -4.17 10.09 -2.79
CA LEU A 54 -3.52 9.74 -4.04
C LEU A 54 -2.15 10.41 -4.12
N VAL A 55 -1.10 9.61 -4.20
CA VAL A 55 0.27 10.13 -4.35
C VAL A 55 0.42 10.77 -5.72
N ASN A 56 0.82 12.05 -5.74
CA ASN A 56 1.05 12.77 -6.98
C ASN A 56 2.17 12.13 -7.81
N PHE A 57 1.93 11.90 -9.10
CA PHE A 57 2.89 11.36 -10.06
C PHE A 57 4.24 12.07 -10.12
N ARG A 58 4.34 13.34 -9.71
CA ARG A 58 5.64 14.04 -9.67
C ARG A 58 6.54 13.61 -8.51
N ASN A 59 5.95 13.12 -7.41
CA ASN A 59 6.67 12.83 -6.16
C ASN A 59 6.61 11.34 -5.78
N TYR A 60 5.97 10.50 -6.60
CA TYR A 60 5.67 9.13 -6.21
C TYR A 60 6.92 8.28 -5.98
N TYR A 61 8.00 8.50 -6.75
CA TYR A 61 9.28 7.84 -6.52
C TYR A 61 9.91 8.23 -5.19
N ASP A 62 9.86 9.51 -4.83
CA ASP A 62 10.45 10.02 -3.58
C ASP A 62 9.65 9.53 -2.36
N ILE A 63 8.33 9.57 -2.44
CA ILE A 63 7.46 9.01 -1.39
C ILE A 63 7.68 7.50 -1.27
N PHE A 64 7.71 6.78 -2.40
CA PHE A 64 7.94 5.35 -2.35
C PHE A 64 9.30 5.01 -1.75
N LYS A 65 10.37 5.71 -2.14
CA LYS A 65 11.73 5.44 -1.68
C LYS A 65 11.98 5.87 -0.23
N ASN A 66 11.53 7.06 0.16
CA ASN A 66 11.92 7.68 1.42
C ASN A 66 10.89 7.43 2.53
N GLU A 67 9.61 7.23 2.17
CA GLU A 67 8.52 7.07 3.14
C GLU A 67 8.04 5.62 3.22
N ILE A 68 7.70 5.02 2.08
CA ILE A 68 7.09 3.68 2.04
C ILE A 68 8.14 2.59 2.26
N THR A 69 9.22 2.59 1.47
CA THR A 69 10.24 1.51 1.45
C THR A 69 10.81 1.16 2.83
N PRO A 70 11.22 2.12 3.67
CA PRO A 70 11.77 1.80 4.99
C PRO A 70 10.76 1.18 5.97
N ARG A 71 9.48 1.18 5.60
CA ARG A 71 8.34 0.81 6.44
C ARG A 71 7.49 -0.30 5.84
N ILE A 72 7.93 -0.96 4.77
CA ILE A 72 7.17 -2.06 4.17
C ILE A 72 7.13 -3.24 5.15
N CYS A 73 5.92 -3.69 5.44
CA CYS A 73 5.69 -4.86 6.26
C CYS A 73 5.99 -6.14 5.47
N SER A 74 6.92 -6.95 5.96
CA SER A 74 7.29 -8.23 5.34
C SER A 74 6.54 -9.44 5.92
N ASP A 75 5.98 -9.30 7.12
CA ASP A 75 5.25 -10.35 7.83
C ASP A 75 3.85 -9.84 8.20
N LEU A 76 2.82 -10.38 7.53
CA LEU A 76 1.43 -9.99 7.77
C LEU A 76 0.80 -10.72 8.97
N GLU A 77 1.41 -11.79 9.45
CA GLU A 77 0.89 -12.57 10.58
C GLU A 77 1.27 -11.93 11.92
N CYS A 78 2.43 -11.28 11.97
CA CYS A 78 2.96 -10.63 13.16
C CYS A 78 3.61 -9.28 12.84
N ILE A 79 2.85 -8.19 13.00
CA ILE A 79 3.37 -6.83 12.83
C ILE A 79 3.90 -6.31 14.17
N GLU A 80 5.23 -6.23 14.28
CA GLU A 80 5.92 -5.59 15.41
C GLU A 80 6.35 -4.17 15.03
N LEU A 81 5.54 -3.18 15.41
CA LEU A 81 5.72 -1.78 14.98
C LEU A 81 7.02 -1.13 15.46
N SER A 82 7.57 -1.58 16.59
CA SER A 82 8.87 -1.11 17.11
C SER A 82 10.04 -1.37 16.16
N ARG A 83 9.88 -2.23 15.15
CA ARG A 83 10.89 -2.50 14.12
C ARG A 83 10.92 -1.44 13.02
N TYR A 84 9.93 -0.55 12.96
CA TYR A 84 9.77 0.41 11.88
C TYR A 84 9.98 1.86 12.35
N PRO A 85 10.63 2.72 11.54
CA PRO A 85 10.83 4.13 11.89
C PRO A 85 9.50 4.84 12.19
N GLY A 86 9.40 5.45 13.37
CA GLY A 86 8.18 6.15 13.81
C GLY A 86 7.07 5.26 14.35
N ASN A 87 7.34 3.96 14.57
CA ASN A 87 6.40 2.96 15.08
C ASN A 87 5.16 2.74 14.19
N TYR A 88 5.32 2.83 12.87
CA TYR A 88 4.27 2.48 11.91
C TYR A 88 4.85 1.76 10.69
N CYS A 89 4.04 0.95 10.03
CA CYS A 89 4.42 0.25 8.81
C CYS A 89 3.36 0.39 7.71
N TYR A 90 3.73 0.05 6.48
CA TYR A 90 2.82 -0.08 5.35
C TYR A 90 2.66 -1.55 4.96
N VAL A 91 1.42 -2.00 4.88
CA VAL A 91 1.06 -3.22 4.14
C VAL A 91 0.72 -2.80 2.71
N LEU A 92 1.46 -3.35 1.75
CA LEU A 92 1.23 -3.07 0.34
C LEU A 92 0.30 -4.11 -0.27
N SER A 93 -0.60 -3.67 -1.13
CA SER A 93 -1.42 -4.54 -1.97
C SER A 93 -1.48 -4.04 -3.41
N GLU A 94 -1.49 -4.98 -4.34
CA GLU A 94 -1.69 -4.77 -5.77
C GLU A 94 -3.18 -4.87 -6.09
N TRP A 95 -3.67 -3.88 -6.82
CA TRP A 95 -5.06 -3.80 -7.25
C TRP A 95 -5.12 -3.51 -8.75
N LEU A 96 -6.14 -4.05 -9.40
CA LEU A 96 -6.41 -3.84 -10.81
C LEU A 96 -7.72 -3.07 -10.96
N CYS A 97 -7.66 -1.92 -11.63
CA CYS A 97 -8.83 -1.16 -12.02
C CYS A 97 -9.48 -1.81 -13.25
N GLU A 98 -10.79 -1.61 -13.42
CA GLU A 98 -11.52 -2.10 -14.60
C GLU A 98 -10.92 -1.64 -15.95
N LYS A 99 -10.25 -0.48 -15.96
CA LYS A 99 -9.58 0.11 -17.14
C LYS A 99 -8.16 -0.43 -17.38
N GLY A 100 -7.72 -1.43 -16.62
CA GLY A 100 -6.39 -2.04 -16.74
C GLY A 100 -5.26 -1.28 -16.04
N GLU A 101 -5.57 -0.20 -15.30
CA GLU A 101 -4.59 0.51 -14.47
C GLU A 101 -4.28 -0.29 -13.20
N ILE A 102 -3.01 -0.39 -12.84
CA ILE A 102 -2.58 -1.02 -11.58
C ILE A 102 -2.47 0.04 -10.49
N ILE A 103 -2.92 -0.31 -9.29
CA ILE A 103 -2.81 0.50 -8.09
C ILE A 103 -1.99 -0.26 -7.05
N ILE A 104 -1.09 0.46 -6.39
CA ILE A 104 -0.47 0.03 -5.14
C ILE A 104 -1.20 0.75 -4.02
N LEU A 105 -1.96 0.01 -3.22
CA LEU A 105 -2.52 0.53 -1.97
C LEU A 105 -1.49 0.29 -0.85
N ALA A 106 -1.08 1.36 -0.18
CA ALA A 106 -0.21 1.32 0.99
C ALA A 106 -1.04 1.63 2.23
N GLU A 107 -1.47 0.56 2.93
CA GLU A 107 -2.23 0.65 4.16
C GLU A 107 -1.25 0.90 5.33
N ARG A 108 -1.40 2.03 6.01
CA ARG A 108 -0.61 2.43 7.17
C ARG A 108 -1.19 1.81 8.44
N TYR A 109 -0.33 1.19 9.24
CA TYR A 109 -0.66 0.61 10.54
C TYR A 109 0.18 1.28 11.63
N HIS A 110 -0.46 1.76 12.70
CA HIS A 110 0.12 2.40 13.89
C HIS A 110 -0.19 1.61 15.15
#